data_AF-A0A950AKF0-F1
#
_entry.id   AF-A0A950AKF0-F1
#
_cell.length_a   1.000
_cell.length_b   1.000
_cell.length_c   1.000
_cell.angle_alpha   90.00
_cell.angle_beta   90.00
_cell.angle_gamma   90.00
#
_symmetry.space_group_name_H-M   'P 1'
#
loop_
_entity.id
_entity.type
_entity.pdbx_description
1 polymer ?
#
loop_
_entity_poly.entity_id
_entity_poly.type
_entity_poly.pdbx_seq_one_letter_code
_entity_poly.pdbx_strand_id
1 'polypeptide(L)'
;MARRKPDKAVEGGRPITADFSAKMLETYAGMILDLADHGAAPGKTGPGWLNLFETTNLTLTKDDRILLLGLPELGDSLKGRLDTAAGGDQGVRITLEELAGMLLALSHRMSEARGREALKVMQVAAKVASCFNDHLSRRAPAGRRKGAAKKAPPTKGQKAVYQLKITLKDVRPPVWRRVQVPDCSLAMLHEIIQVAMGWEDYHLYDFVVGGERYTDPRGMDDLDMEDAGKVKLSQVAPKEKAKLRYTYDFGDNWQHEVLVEKVLPPEAGQKYPVCIAGKRACPPEDVGGPWGYMEFAEAIRDPQHERHEEFTEWRGEFDPEVFDPDAVNLGLRQFWEGGLRGRG
;
A
#
# COMPACT_ATOMS: atom_id res chain seq x y z
N MET A 1 60.47 -0.28 2.04
CA MET A 1 59.76 0.43 0.94
C MET A 1 58.87 -0.56 0.22
N ALA A 2 57.58 -0.60 0.54
CA ALA A 2 56.59 -1.32 -0.26
C ALA A 2 55.50 -0.31 -0.65
N ARG A 3 55.36 -0.09 -1.95
CA ARG A 3 54.51 0.93 -2.57
C ARG A 3 53.04 0.58 -2.34
N ARG A 4 52.28 1.48 -1.69
CA ARG A 4 50.80 1.46 -1.72
C ARG A 4 50.35 1.61 -3.18
N LYS A 5 49.49 0.69 -3.65
CA LYS A 5 48.69 0.91 -4.86
C LYS A 5 47.54 1.86 -4.51
N PRO A 6 47.09 2.73 -5.43
CA PRO A 6 46.03 3.69 -5.15
C PRO A 6 44.67 2.98 -5.05
N ASP A 7 43.87 3.44 -4.10
CA ASP A 7 42.46 3.06 -3.93
C ASP A 7 41.70 3.30 -5.24
N LYS A 8 41.09 2.24 -5.78
CA LYS A 8 39.98 2.41 -6.71
C LYS A 8 38.77 2.77 -5.86
N ALA A 9 38.34 4.02 -5.93
CA ALA A 9 37.01 4.42 -5.51
C ALA A 9 36.01 3.45 -6.17
N VAL A 10 35.31 2.69 -5.35
CA VAL A 10 34.14 1.93 -5.79
C VAL A 10 33.06 2.98 -6.00
N GLU A 11 32.80 3.33 -7.26
CA GLU A 11 31.60 4.08 -7.64
C GLU A 11 30.40 3.33 -7.06
N GLY A 12 29.66 4.00 -6.17
CA GLY A 12 28.43 3.46 -5.59
C GLY A 12 27.48 3.05 -6.71
N GLY A 13 27.29 1.74 -6.86
CA GLY A 13 26.37 1.18 -7.84
C GLY A 13 24.97 1.75 -7.64
N ARG A 14 24.28 2.05 -8.74
CA ARG A 14 22.88 2.52 -8.70
C ARG A 14 22.03 1.44 -8.01
N PRO A 15 21.19 1.78 -7.01
CA PRO A 15 20.22 0.84 -6.48
C PRO A 15 19.25 0.46 -7.60
N ILE A 16 19.10 -0.85 -7.82
CA ILE A 16 18.16 -1.45 -8.80
C ILE A 16 16.70 -1.00 -8.53
N THR A 17 16.41 -0.54 -7.30
CA THR A 17 15.10 -0.09 -6.82
C THR A 17 14.65 1.26 -7.40
N ALA A 18 15.56 2.22 -7.65
CA ALA A 18 15.19 3.57 -8.10
C ALA A 18 14.70 3.60 -9.55
N ASP A 19 15.35 2.83 -10.44
CA ASP A 19 14.95 2.71 -11.85
C ASP A 19 13.60 1.98 -11.97
N PHE A 20 13.32 1.00 -11.10
CA PHE A 20 12.03 0.31 -11.03
C PHE A 20 10.91 1.22 -10.52
N SER A 21 11.13 1.97 -9.43
CA SER A 21 10.16 2.94 -8.91
C SER A 21 9.87 4.06 -9.92
N ALA A 22 10.90 4.58 -10.61
CA ALA A 22 10.72 5.55 -11.68
C ALA A 22 9.85 4.97 -12.81
N LYS A 23 10.13 3.75 -13.25
CA LYS A 23 9.32 3.06 -14.27
C LYS A 23 7.87 2.85 -13.84
N MET A 24 7.64 2.52 -12.57
CA MET A 24 6.29 2.38 -12.02
C MET A 24 5.51 3.70 -12.10
N LEU A 25 6.14 4.82 -11.75
CA LEU A 25 5.51 6.15 -11.84
C LEU A 25 5.20 6.54 -13.29
N GLU A 26 6.06 6.17 -14.25
CA GLU A 26 5.76 6.31 -15.68
C GLU A 26 4.54 5.47 -16.07
N THR A 27 4.43 4.22 -15.58
CA THR A 27 3.29 3.36 -15.86
C THR A 27 2.00 3.95 -15.30
N TYR A 28 2.00 4.47 -14.07
CA TYR A 28 0.83 5.13 -13.48
C TYR A 28 0.43 6.38 -14.26
N ALA A 29 1.39 7.20 -14.68
CA ALA A 29 1.12 8.35 -15.54
C ALA A 29 0.55 7.93 -16.91
N GLY A 30 1.13 6.89 -17.52
CA GLY A 30 0.67 6.28 -18.76
C GLY A 30 -0.78 5.82 -18.66
N MET A 31 -1.15 5.13 -17.57
CA MET A 31 -2.54 4.71 -17.34
C MET A 31 -3.53 5.87 -17.33
N ILE A 32 -3.19 7.01 -16.71
CA ILE A 32 -4.06 8.20 -16.68
C ILE A 32 -4.28 8.74 -18.10
N LEU A 33 -3.21 8.84 -18.87
CA LEU A 33 -3.22 9.37 -20.24
C LEU A 33 -3.93 8.41 -21.20
N ASP A 34 -3.63 7.11 -21.12
CA ASP A 34 -4.23 6.08 -21.97
C ASP A 34 -5.75 5.96 -21.73
N LEU A 35 -6.19 5.98 -20.47
CA LEU A 35 -7.61 5.96 -20.10
C LEU A 35 -8.36 7.22 -20.57
N ALA A 36 -7.66 8.32 -20.84
CA ALA A 36 -8.23 9.51 -21.43
C ALA A 36 -8.24 9.50 -22.96
N ASP A 37 -7.16 9.03 -23.59
CA ASP A 37 -7.01 8.97 -25.05
C ASP A 37 -8.01 8.02 -25.70
N HIS A 38 -8.31 6.89 -25.07
CA HIS A 38 -9.31 5.94 -25.58
C HIS A 38 -10.76 6.44 -25.46
N GLY A 39 -10.99 7.54 -24.73
CA GLY A 39 -12.25 8.29 -24.65
C GLY A 39 -12.40 9.39 -25.70
N ALA A 40 -11.36 9.72 -26.48
CA ALA A 40 -11.35 10.85 -27.41
C ALA A 40 -12.05 10.58 -28.77
N ALA A 41 -12.60 9.38 -28.98
CA ALA A 41 -13.43 9.11 -30.16
C ALA A 41 -14.79 9.85 -30.03
N PRO A 42 -15.18 10.71 -30.99
CA PRO A 42 -16.39 11.51 -30.87
C PRO A 42 -17.63 10.61 -30.72
N GLY A 43 -18.30 10.73 -29.56
CA GLY A 43 -19.57 10.05 -29.28
C GLY A 43 -19.53 8.88 -28.28
N LYS A 44 -18.38 8.53 -27.69
CA LYS A 44 -18.33 7.52 -26.61
C LYS A 44 -18.17 8.16 -25.24
N THR A 45 -19.26 8.25 -24.47
CA THR A 45 -19.20 8.47 -23.02
C THR A 45 -19.66 7.19 -22.34
N GLY A 46 -18.80 6.62 -21.50
CA GLY A 46 -19.04 5.37 -20.79
C GLY A 46 -18.27 5.37 -19.46
N PRO A 47 -18.70 4.58 -18.47
CA PRO A 47 -18.19 4.64 -17.09
C PRO A 47 -16.72 4.20 -16.90
N GLY A 48 -15.99 3.88 -17.98
CA GLY A 48 -14.59 3.45 -17.95
C GLY A 48 -13.57 4.45 -18.52
N TRP A 49 -13.99 5.64 -18.97
CA TRP A 49 -13.10 6.61 -19.63
C TRP A 49 -12.81 7.82 -18.75
N LEU A 50 -11.58 8.32 -18.74
CA LEU A 50 -11.19 9.51 -17.98
C LEU A 50 -11.34 10.79 -18.82
N ASN A 51 -11.78 11.89 -18.18
CA ASN A 51 -11.63 13.22 -18.75
C ASN A 51 -10.48 13.91 -17.99
N LEU A 52 -9.41 14.26 -18.71
CA LEU A 52 -8.19 14.85 -18.12
C LEU A 52 -8.43 16.17 -17.38
N PHE A 53 -9.50 16.89 -17.71
CA PHE A 53 -9.88 18.15 -17.07
C PHE A 53 -10.75 17.96 -15.82
N GLU A 54 -11.10 16.72 -15.46
CA GLU A 54 -11.71 16.45 -14.17
C GLU A 54 -10.76 16.80 -13.04
N THR A 55 -11.33 17.25 -11.94
CA THR A 55 -10.54 17.69 -10.78
C THR A 55 -10.66 16.71 -9.62
N THR A 56 -9.53 16.48 -8.96
CA THR A 56 -9.42 15.79 -7.68
C THR A 56 -8.75 16.69 -6.65
N ASN A 57 -8.79 16.30 -5.37
CA ASN A 57 -8.20 17.06 -4.28
C ASN A 57 -7.04 16.27 -3.67
N LEU A 58 -5.83 16.78 -3.88
CA LEU A 58 -4.60 16.20 -3.37
C LEU A 58 -4.22 16.88 -2.05
N THR A 59 -4.07 16.11 -0.98
CA THR A 59 -3.69 16.65 0.34
C THR A 59 -2.18 16.57 0.54
N LEU A 60 -1.55 17.70 0.79
CA LEU A 60 -0.09 17.83 0.86
C LEU A 60 0.35 18.59 2.11
N THR A 61 1.40 18.10 2.77
CA THR A 61 2.14 18.83 3.81
C THR A 61 2.91 20.00 3.18
N LYS A 62 3.46 20.89 4.01
CA LYS A 62 4.35 21.96 3.53
C LYS A 62 5.58 21.41 2.79
N ASP A 63 6.19 20.34 3.31
CA ASP A 63 7.40 19.76 2.74
C ASP A 63 7.13 19.06 1.41
N ASP A 64 5.97 18.39 1.27
CA ASP A 64 5.54 17.81 0.00
C ASP A 64 5.40 18.90 -1.07
N ARG A 65 4.79 20.04 -0.73
CA ARG A 65 4.61 21.17 -1.66
C ARG A 65 5.94 21.79 -2.05
N ILE A 66 6.89 21.94 -1.12
CA ILE A 66 8.24 22.43 -1.41
C ILE A 66 8.96 21.50 -2.40
N LEU A 67 8.86 20.18 -2.20
CA LEU A 67 9.45 19.21 -3.12
C LEU A 67 8.85 19.36 -4.52
N LEU A 68 7.53 19.42 -4.64
CA LEU A 68 6.84 19.56 -5.92
C LEU A 68 7.14 20.89 -6.61
N LEU A 69 7.23 22.00 -5.87
CA LEU A 69 7.63 23.31 -6.40
C LEU A 69 9.04 23.28 -7.01
N GLY A 70 9.93 22.43 -6.48
CA GLY A 70 11.27 22.23 -7.00
C GLY A 70 11.35 21.42 -8.31
N LEU A 71 10.27 20.79 -8.76
CA LEU A 71 10.25 20.01 -10.00
C LEU A 71 10.12 20.94 -11.22
N PRO A 72 11.12 21.01 -12.12
CA PRO A 72 11.12 21.96 -13.23
C PRO A 72 9.98 21.71 -14.23
N GLU A 73 9.54 20.46 -14.38
CA GLU A 73 8.56 20.02 -15.38
C GLU A 73 7.11 20.42 -15.04
N LEU A 74 6.82 20.81 -13.79
CA LEU A 74 5.47 21.25 -13.43
C LEU A 74 5.18 22.65 -13.95
N GLY A 75 4.00 22.83 -14.54
CA GLY A 75 3.54 24.10 -15.10
C GLY A 75 3.24 25.18 -14.05
N ASP A 76 3.41 26.45 -14.44
CA ASP A 76 3.32 27.61 -13.55
C ASP A 76 1.95 27.76 -12.87
N SER A 77 0.87 27.36 -13.55
CA SER A 77 -0.49 27.37 -12.97
C SER A 77 -0.64 26.42 -11.77
N LEU A 78 -0.02 25.24 -11.84
CA LEU A 78 0.00 24.29 -10.74
C LEU A 78 0.95 24.76 -9.64
N LYS A 79 2.15 25.23 -10.00
CA LYS A 79 3.12 25.79 -9.05
C LYS A 79 2.53 26.96 -8.25
N GLY A 80 1.82 27.89 -8.90
CA GLY A 80 1.15 29.00 -8.21
C GLY A 80 0.08 28.54 -7.19
N ARG A 81 -0.57 27.40 -7.42
CA ARG A 81 -1.50 26.79 -6.43
C ARG A 81 -0.77 26.07 -5.30
N LEU A 82 0.39 25.48 -5.57
CA LEU A 82 1.22 24.81 -4.56
C LEU A 82 1.93 25.81 -3.64
N ASP A 83 2.29 27.00 -4.14
CA ASP A 83 3.03 28.07 -3.44
C ASP A 83 2.19 28.88 -2.42
N THR A 84 1.05 28.35 -1.96
CA THR A 84 0.21 29.07 -1.01
C THR A 84 0.79 29.04 0.41
N ALA A 85 0.85 30.21 1.05
CA ALA A 85 1.62 30.46 2.28
C ALA A 85 1.00 29.92 3.59
N ALA A 86 -0.08 29.15 3.54
CA ALA A 86 -0.70 28.65 4.77
C ALA A 86 0.02 27.38 5.28
N GLY A 87 0.37 27.36 6.57
CA GLY A 87 1.05 26.23 7.21
C GLY A 87 0.12 25.02 7.39
N GLY A 88 0.70 23.82 7.40
CA GLY A 88 -0.02 22.55 7.60
C GLY A 88 -0.40 21.79 6.34
N ASP A 89 -1.19 20.72 6.52
CA ASP A 89 -1.73 19.87 5.45
C ASP A 89 -2.82 20.60 4.69
N GLN A 90 -2.73 20.58 3.36
CA GLN A 90 -3.62 21.36 2.49
C GLN A 90 -4.12 20.56 1.31
N GLY A 91 -5.43 20.66 1.07
CA GLY A 91 -6.07 20.20 -0.15
C GLY A 91 -5.79 21.17 -1.30
N VAL A 92 -5.10 20.69 -2.32
CA VAL A 92 -4.88 21.39 -3.58
C VAL A 92 -5.75 20.71 -4.64
N ARG A 93 -6.66 21.49 -5.24
CA ARG A 93 -7.46 21.02 -6.36
C ARG A 93 -6.58 20.97 -7.62
N ILE A 94 -6.45 19.79 -8.20
CA ILE A 94 -5.65 19.52 -9.40
C ILE A 94 -6.48 18.80 -10.45
N THR A 95 -6.12 18.95 -11.73
CA THR A 95 -6.70 18.14 -12.81
C THR A 95 -6.04 16.76 -12.89
N LEU A 96 -6.64 15.81 -13.60
CA LEU A 96 -5.99 14.52 -13.87
C LEU A 96 -4.78 14.66 -14.79
N GLU A 97 -4.80 15.62 -15.72
CA GLU A 97 -3.63 16.01 -16.52
C GLU A 97 -2.47 16.46 -15.63
N GLU A 98 -2.76 17.34 -14.66
CA GLU A 98 -1.78 17.83 -13.69
C GLU A 98 -1.25 16.69 -12.82
N LEU A 99 -2.12 15.78 -12.40
CA LEU A 99 -1.74 14.60 -11.62
C LEU A 99 -0.79 13.69 -12.43
N ALA A 100 -1.07 13.42 -13.70
CA ALA A 100 -0.19 12.64 -14.57
C ALA A 100 1.16 13.34 -14.79
N GLY A 101 1.15 14.66 -15.01
CA GLY A 101 2.37 15.47 -15.11
C GLY A 101 3.21 15.43 -13.84
N MET A 102 2.57 15.42 -12.67
CA MET A 102 3.26 15.25 -11.38
C MET A 102 3.93 13.89 -11.26
N LEU A 103 3.27 12.80 -11.66
CA LEU A 103 3.86 11.45 -11.62
C LEU A 103 5.06 11.32 -12.56
N LEU A 104 5.00 11.91 -13.77
CA LEU A 104 6.13 11.94 -14.70
C LEU A 104 7.31 12.75 -14.16
N ALA A 105 7.04 13.93 -13.60
CA ALA A 105 8.08 14.78 -13.01
C ALA A 105 8.74 14.10 -11.79
N LEU A 106 7.93 13.43 -10.95
CA LEU A 106 8.41 12.66 -9.83
C LEU A 106 9.19 11.41 -10.27
N SER A 107 8.79 10.75 -11.36
CA SER A 107 9.54 9.66 -11.96
C SER A 107 10.95 10.09 -12.37
N HIS A 108 11.04 11.20 -13.12
CA HIS A 108 12.32 11.76 -13.53
C HIS A 108 13.17 12.10 -12.31
N ARG A 109 12.57 12.78 -11.30
CA ARG A 109 13.29 13.09 -10.07
C ARG A 109 13.73 11.84 -9.29
N MET A 110 12.91 10.79 -9.28
CA MET A 110 13.21 9.52 -8.62
C MET A 110 14.42 8.83 -9.25
N SER A 111 14.57 8.93 -10.58
CA SER A 111 15.72 8.37 -11.31
C SER A 111 17.06 9.04 -10.95
N GLU A 112 17.02 10.30 -10.47
CA GLU A 112 18.21 11.08 -10.10
C GLU A 112 18.48 11.08 -8.60
N ALA A 113 17.43 10.96 -7.79
CA ALA A 113 17.50 11.10 -6.34
C ALA A 113 18.28 9.97 -5.67
N ARG A 114 18.94 10.28 -4.55
CA ARG A 114 19.72 9.34 -3.73
C ARG A 114 19.34 9.48 -2.25
N GLY A 115 19.48 8.39 -1.50
CA GLY A 115 19.33 8.39 -0.04
C GLY A 115 18.03 9.03 0.45
N ARG A 116 18.12 9.93 1.44
CA ARG A 116 16.96 10.62 2.04
C ARG A 116 16.13 11.44 1.06
N GLU A 117 16.70 11.89 -0.04
CA GLU A 117 15.95 12.59 -1.07
C GLU A 117 15.03 11.65 -1.84
N ALA A 118 15.52 10.47 -2.22
CA ALA A 118 14.72 9.46 -2.93
C ALA A 118 13.49 9.03 -2.11
N LEU A 119 13.65 8.89 -0.79
CA LEU A 119 12.54 8.57 0.12
C LEU A 119 11.47 9.67 0.13
N LYS A 120 11.87 10.95 0.16
CA LYS A 120 10.91 12.06 0.11
C LYS A 120 10.17 12.11 -1.23
N VAL A 121 10.89 11.90 -2.34
CA VAL A 121 10.30 11.83 -3.68
C VAL A 121 9.29 10.69 -3.75
N MET A 122 9.64 9.51 -3.22
CA MET A 122 8.78 8.34 -3.17
C MET A 122 7.52 8.57 -2.31
N GLN A 123 7.65 9.14 -1.11
CA GLN A 123 6.51 9.46 -0.25
C GLN A 123 5.54 10.46 -0.89
N VAL A 124 6.07 11.48 -1.57
CA VAL A 124 5.25 12.42 -2.33
C VAL A 124 4.58 11.72 -3.52
N ALA A 125 5.30 10.86 -4.23
CA ALA A 125 4.76 10.09 -5.34
C ALA A 125 3.65 9.12 -4.90
N ALA A 126 3.78 8.47 -3.75
CA ALA A 126 2.74 7.63 -3.16
C ALA A 126 1.45 8.43 -2.87
N LYS A 127 1.57 9.65 -2.32
CA LYS A 127 0.42 10.54 -2.10
C LYS A 127 -0.26 10.94 -3.41
N VAL A 128 0.53 11.24 -4.45
CA VAL A 128 0.01 11.59 -5.78
C VAL A 128 -0.69 10.38 -6.43
N ALA A 129 -0.10 9.19 -6.37
CA ALA A 129 -0.67 7.95 -6.89
C ALA A 129 -1.95 7.53 -6.13
N SER A 130 -1.94 7.63 -4.80
CA SER A 130 -3.11 7.38 -3.95
C SER A 130 -4.27 8.31 -4.29
N CYS A 131 -3.99 9.58 -4.57
CA CYS A 131 -5.01 10.55 -5.01
C CYS A 131 -5.69 10.14 -6.32
N PHE A 132 -4.97 9.50 -7.24
CA PHE A 132 -5.55 8.94 -8.46
C PHE A 132 -6.43 7.72 -8.17
N ASN A 133 -5.97 6.80 -7.33
CA ASN A 133 -6.74 5.63 -6.89
C ASN A 133 -8.05 6.03 -6.21
N ASP A 134 -8.02 7.08 -5.39
CA ASP A 134 -9.18 7.70 -4.76
C ASP A 134 -10.16 8.28 -5.79
N HIS A 135 -9.63 8.97 -6.82
CA HIS A 135 -10.45 9.52 -7.90
C HIS A 135 -11.19 8.43 -8.67
N LEU A 136 -10.49 7.36 -9.04
CA LEU A 136 -11.08 6.19 -9.71
C LEU A 136 -12.17 5.54 -8.85
N SER A 137 -11.92 5.40 -7.55
CA SER A 137 -12.89 4.83 -6.60
C SER A 137 -14.20 5.62 -6.55
N ARG A 138 -14.15 6.95 -6.73
CA ARG A 138 -15.33 7.83 -6.74
C ARG A 138 -16.11 7.79 -8.06
N ARG A 139 -15.48 7.38 -9.16
CA ARG A 139 -16.08 7.34 -10.51
C ARG A 139 -16.88 6.08 -10.81
N ALA A 140 -16.63 4.98 -10.08
CA ALA A 140 -17.31 3.71 -10.33
C ALA A 140 -18.85 3.93 -10.33
N PRO A 141 -19.56 3.49 -11.38
CA PRO A 141 -20.99 3.77 -11.50
C PRO A 141 -21.76 3.18 -10.34
N ALA A 142 -22.71 3.95 -9.80
CA ALA A 142 -23.69 3.49 -8.83
C ALA A 142 -24.63 2.44 -9.46
N GLY A 143 -24.14 1.21 -9.61
CA GLY A 143 -24.90 0.06 -10.05
C GLY A 143 -25.90 -0.36 -8.98
N ARG A 144 -27.14 0.17 -9.09
CA ARG A 144 -28.39 -0.31 -8.46
C ARG A 144 -28.61 0.01 -6.97
N ARG A 145 -28.72 1.31 -6.63
CA ARG A 145 -29.62 1.75 -5.54
C ARG A 145 -31.08 1.67 -6.02
N LYS A 146 -31.74 0.50 -5.89
CA LYS A 146 -33.20 0.40 -5.74
C LYS A 146 -33.57 -0.74 -4.79
N GLY A 147 -33.94 -0.32 -3.58
CA GLY A 147 -34.50 -1.11 -2.50
C GLY A 147 -34.53 -0.22 -1.29
N ALA A 148 -35.69 0.38 -1.01
CA ALA A 148 -35.91 1.38 0.03
C ALA A 148 -35.24 1.02 1.35
N ALA A 149 -34.67 2.04 2.00
CA ALA A 149 -34.27 1.99 3.40
C ALA A 149 -35.45 1.51 4.24
N LYS A 150 -35.45 0.22 4.61
CA LYS A 150 -36.06 -0.21 5.86
C LYS A 150 -35.05 0.10 6.94
N LYS A 151 -35.47 0.88 7.94
CA LYS A 151 -34.74 1.16 9.18
C LYS A 151 -33.88 -0.04 9.55
N ALA A 152 -32.60 0.20 9.85
CA ALA A 152 -31.72 -0.83 10.39
C ALA A 152 -32.44 -1.55 11.55
N PRO A 153 -32.73 -2.85 11.40
CA PRO A 153 -33.11 -3.66 12.55
C PRO A 153 -31.88 -3.75 13.48
N PRO A 154 -32.08 -3.94 14.79
CA PRO A 154 -30.95 -4.22 15.68
C PRO A 154 -30.18 -5.44 15.15
N THR A 155 -28.86 -5.37 15.25
CA THR A 155 -27.86 -6.36 14.88
C THR A 155 -28.33 -7.79 15.19
N LYS A 156 -28.58 -8.59 14.14
CA LYS A 156 -28.82 -10.04 14.25
C LYS A 156 -27.78 -10.82 13.45
N GLY A 157 -26.74 -11.29 14.16
CA GLY A 157 -25.92 -12.47 13.88
C GLY A 157 -24.87 -12.37 12.77
N GLN A 158 -23.66 -11.91 13.09
CA GLN A 158 -22.46 -12.43 12.39
C GLN A 158 -22.49 -13.96 12.55
N LYS A 159 -22.38 -14.72 11.45
CA LYS A 159 -22.55 -16.19 11.50
C LYS A 159 -21.28 -16.92 11.95
N ALA A 160 -20.10 -16.35 11.69
CA ALA A 160 -18.81 -16.92 12.05
C ALA A 160 -17.71 -15.86 12.12
N VAL A 161 -16.73 -16.10 12.99
CA VAL A 161 -15.48 -15.38 13.15
C VAL A 161 -14.34 -16.34 12.82
N TYR A 162 -13.43 -15.93 11.96
CA TYR A 162 -12.27 -16.71 11.57
C TYR A 162 -11.09 -16.28 12.43
N GLN A 163 -10.53 -17.23 13.19
CA GLN A 163 -9.22 -17.04 13.80
C GLN A 163 -8.17 -17.44 12.78
N LEU A 164 -7.41 -16.46 12.31
CA LEU A 164 -6.37 -16.62 11.31
C LEU A 164 -5.00 -16.49 11.98
N LYS A 165 -4.07 -17.37 11.61
CA LYS A 165 -2.64 -17.16 11.84
C LYS A 165 -2.01 -16.73 10.54
N ILE A 166 -1.47 -15.51 10.51
CA ILE A 166 -0.76 -14.94 9.38
C ILE A 166 0.72 -15.03 9.69
N THR A 167 1.48 -15.78 8.89
CA THR A 167 2.91 -16.01 9.11
C THR A 167 3.69 -15.53 7.90
N LEU A 168 4.64 -14.61 8.11
CA LEU A 168 5.55 -14.17 7.08
C LEU A 168 6.53 -15.30 6.72
N LYS A 169 6.64 -15.59 5.42
CA LYS A 169 7.51 -16.64 4.89
C LYS A 169 8.94 -16.12 4.76
N ASP A 170 9.88 -17.06 4.76
CA ASP A 170 11.30 -16.84 4.49
C ASP A 170 12.05 -15.86 5.41
N VAL A 171 11.40 -15.39 6.48
CA VAL A 171 12.02 -14.63 7.58
C VAL A 171 12.19 -15.53 8.81
N ARG A 172 13.36 -15.43 9.48
CA ARG A 172 13.68 -16.17 10.70
C ARG A 172 14.35 -15.28 11.75
N PRO A 173 14.05 -15.44 13.05
CA PRO A 173 12.90 -16.15 13.63
C PRO A 173 11.52 -15.69 13.09
N PRO A 174 10.48 -16.54 13.14
CA PRO A 174 9.20 -16.24 12.48
C PRO A 174 8.53 -14.96 12.98
N VAL A 175 8.11 -14.11 12.04
CA VAL A 175 7.19 -12.98 12.27
C VAL A 175 5.77 -13.46 11.98
N TRP A 176 4.85 -13.23 12.90
CA TRP A 176 3.46 -13.67 12.73
C TRP A 176 2.46 -12.86 13.55
N ARG A 177 1.21 -12.91 13.12
CA ARG A 177 0.03 -12.35 13.78
C ARG A 177 -1.07 -13.39 13.88
N ARG A 178 -1.85 -13.33 14.94
CA ARG A 178 -3.09 -14.09 15.09
C ARG A 178 -4.24 -13.12 15.28
N VAL A 179 -5.12 -13.10 14.30
CA VAL A 179 -6.24 -12.16 14.21
C VAL A 179 -7.55 -12.92 14.18
N GLN A 180 -8.59 -12.33 14.75
CA GLN A 180 -9.96 -12.77 14.62
C GLN A 180 -10.71 -11.78 13.74
N VAL A 181 -11.26 -12.26 12.64
CA VAL A 181 -11.93 -11.43 11.63
C VAL A 181 -13.34 -11.96 11.39
N PRO A 182 -14.34 -11.09 11.13
CA PRO A 182 -15.63 -11.57 10.64
C PRO A 182 -15.45 -12.13 9.22
N ASP A 183 -16.44 -12.87 8.74
CA ASP A 183 -16.48 -13.20 7.31
C ASP A 183 -16.49 -11.90 6.47
N CYS A 184 -15.40 -11.65 5.75
CA CYS A 184 -15.15 -10.45 4.96
C CYS A 184 -14.66 -10.79 3.55
N SER A 185 -14.62 -9.81 2.64
CA SER A 185 -13.97 -9.98 1.33
C SER A 185 -12.46 -10.19 1.48
N LEU A 186 -11.82 -10.75 0.47
CA LEU A 186 -10.36 -10.86 0.44
C LEU A 186 -9.68 -9.49 0.38
N ALA A 187 -10.28 -8.50 -0.29
CA ALA A 187 -9.79 -7.11 -0.24
C ALA A 187 -9.83 -6.54 1.20
N MET A 188 -10.90 -6.79 1.96
CA MET A 188 -10.96 -6.38 3.36
C MET A 188 -9.98 -7.17 4.23
N LEU A 189 -9.72 -8.45 3.91
CA LEU A 189 -8.71 -9.23 4.60
C LEU A 189 -7.31 -8.66 4.35
N HIS A 190 -7.02 -8.21 3.13
CA HIS A 190 -5.77 -7.54 2.79
C HIS A 190 -5.53 -6.30 3.66
N GLU A 191 -6.51 -5.41 3.76
CA GLU A 191 -6.45 -4.22 4.62
C GLU A 191 -6.19 -4.58 6.10
N ILE A 192 -6.84 -5.63 6.59
CA ILE A 192 -6.62 -6.14 7.95
C ILE A 192 -5.18 -6.66 8.12
N ILE A 193 -4.63 -7.34 7.11
CA ILE A 193 -3.25 -7.82 7.12
C ILE A 193 -2.28 -6.63 7.14
N GLN A 194 -2.50 -5.61 6.30
CA GLN A 194 -1.68 -4.39 6.24
C GLN A 194 -1.58 -3.74 7.64
N VAL A 195 -2.72 -3.47 8.27
CA VAL A 195 -2.76 -2.91 9.64
C VAL A 195 -2.12 -3.85 10.67
N ALA A 196 -2.35 -5.16 10.58
CA ALA A 196 -1.78 -6.13 11.52
C ALA A 196 -0.25 -6.27 11.40
N MET A 197 0.28 -6.06 10.19
CA MET A 197 1.71 -6.08 9.92
C MET A 197 2.37 -4.71 10.13
N GLY A 198 1.60 -3.61 10.14
CA GLY A 198 2.16 -2.26 10.24
C GLY A 198 2.75 -1.78 8.91
N TRP A 199 2.10 -2.16 7.82
CA TRP A 199 2.40 -1.74 6.45
C TRP A 199 1.39 -0.70 5.96
N GLU A 200 1.78 0.01 4.91
CA GLU A 200 1.15 1.27 4.48
C GLU A 200 0.35 1.14 3.18
N ASP A 201 0.25 -0.08 2.63
CA ASP A 201 -0.53 -0.40 1.44
C ASP A 201 -0.11 0.38 0.16
N TYR A 202 1.20 0.54 -0.04
CA TYR A 202 1.77 1.18 -1.24
C TYR A 202 1.83 0.29 -2.48
N HIS A 203 1.86 -1.03 -2.29
CA HIS A 203 2.18 -1.97 -3.36
C HIS A 203 1.03 -2.92 -3.71
N LEU A 204 1.13 -3.52 -4.89
CA LEU A 204 0.18 -4.54 -5.34
C LEU A 204 0.20 -5.77 -4.43
N TYR A 205 -0.93 -6.47 -4.36
CA TYR A 205 -1.05 -7.72 -3.62
C TYR A 205 -1.79 -8.79 -4.43
N ASP A 206 -1.63 -10.05 -4.05
CA ASP A 206 -2.56 -11.12 -4.44
C ASP A 206 -2.84 -12.09 -3.29
N PHE A 207 -3.98 -12.77 -3.39
CA PHE A 207 -4.25 -14.00 -2.69
C PHE A 207 -4.22 -15.16 -3.67
N VAL A 208 -3.67 -16.30 -3.26
CA VAL A 208 -3.76 -17.55 -4.02
C VAL A 208 -4.33 -18.67 -3.16
N VAL A 209 -5.42 -19.26 -3.66
CA VAL A 209 -6.14 -20.35 -3.01
C VAL A 209 -6.50 -21.41 -4.05
N GLY A 210 -6.07 -22.65 -3.85
CA GLY A 210 -6.40 -23.74 -4.79
C GLY A 210 -5.89 -23.54 -6.23
N GLY A 211 -4.93 -22.63 -6.45
CA GLY A 211 -4.43 -22.27 -7.78
C GLY A 211 -5.12 -21.05 -8.41
N GLU A 212 -6.23 -20.58 -7.85
CA GLU A 212 -6.90 -19.35 -8.27
C GLU A 212 -6.25 -18.13 -7.61
N ARG A 213 -6.14 -17.02 -8.36
CA ARG A 213 -5.53 -15.77 -7.91
C ARG A 213 -6.61 -14.68 -7.75
N TYR A 214 -6.54 -13.93 -6.66
CA TYR A 214 -7.47 -12.84 -6.34
C TYR A 214 -6.70 -11.56 -6.01
N THR A 215 -7.03 -10.43 -6.64
CA THR A 215 -6.37 -9.13 -6.42
C THR A 215 -7.36 -7.96 -6.59
N ASP A 216 -6.92 -6.71 -6.46
CA ASP A 216 -7.71 -5.56 -6.93
C ASP A 216 -7.69 -5.58 -8.47
N PRO A 217 -8.86 -5.63 -9.14
CA PRO A 217 -8.92 -5.74 -10.60
C PRO A 217 -8.38 -4.50 -11.34
N ARG A 218 -8.15 -3.37 -10.65
CA ARG A 218 -7.69 -2.13 -11.29
C ARG A 218 -6.33 -2.30 -11.96
N GLY A 219 -6.29 -2.10 -13.28
CA GLY A 219 -5.05 -2.10 -14.07
C GLY A 219 -4.56 -3.49 -14.49
N MET A 220 -5.36 -4.54 -14.29
CA MET A 220 -5.02 -5.92 -14.65
C MET A 220 -6.11 -6.61 -15.46
N ASP A 221 -6.76 -5.87 -16.36
CA ASP A 221 -7.87 -6.34 -17.20
C ASP A 221 -7.51 -7.54 -18.12
N ASP A 222 -6.22 -7.78 -18.36
CA ASP A 222 -5.69 -8.85 -19.24
C ASP A 222 -5.10 -10.07 -18.49
N LEU A 223 -5.22 -10.14 -17.16
CA LEU A 223 -4.72 -11.28 -16.38
C LEU A 223 -5.90 -12.14 -15.88
N ASP A 224 -5.77 -13.47 -15.96
CA ASP A 224 -6.71 -14.43 -15.37
C ASP A 224 -6.68 -14.33 -13.83
N MET A 225 -7.29 -13.28 -13.29
CA MET A 225 -7.37 -12.97 -11.86
C MET A 225 -8.78 -12.53 -11.48
N GLU A 226 -9.22 -12.99 -10.32
CA GLU A 226 -10.53 -12.69 -9.77
C GLU A 226 -10.50 -11.46 -8.86
N ASP A 227 -11.62 -10.74 -8.80
CA ASP A 227 -11.77 -9.54 -7.97
C ASP A 227 -11.85 -9.90 -6.47
N ALA A 228 -10.79 -9.58 -5.72
CA ALA A 228 -10.69 -9.82 -4.28
C ALA A 228 -11.78 -9.10 -3.46
N GLY A 229 -12.37 -8.03 -4.00
CA GLY A 229 -13.49 -7.32 -3.38
C GLY A 229 -14.82 -8.09 -3.48
N LYS A 230 -14.96 -9.01 -4.45
CA LYS A 230 -16.19 -9.78 -4.69
C LYS A 230 -16.17 -11.17 -4.04
N VAL A 231 -15.01 -11.66 -3.64
CA VAL A 231 -14.83 -12.99 -3.05
C VAL A 231 -14.63 -12.89 -1.54
N LYS A 232 -15.40 -13.68 -0.78
CA LYS A 232 -15.33 -13.74 0.69
C LYS A 232 -14.41 -14.84 1.17
N LEU A 233 -13.84 -14.64 2.36
CA LEU A 233 -13.03 -15.63 3.06
C LEU A 233 -13.78 -16.96 3.23
N SER A 234 -15.07 -16.92 3.59
CA SER A 234 -15.90 -18.13 3.71
C SER A 234 -16.10 -18.91 2.41
N GLN A 235 -15.91 -18.29 1.24
CA GLN A 235 -16.06 -18.97 -0.04
C GLN A 235 -14.81 -19.78 -0.40
N VAL A 236 -13.63 -19.24 -0.10
CA VAL A 236 -12.34 -19.83 -0.49
C VAL A 236 -11.66 -20.63 0.63
N ALA A 237 -11.93 -20.31 1.89
CA ALA A 237 -11.34 -20.96 3.06
C ALA A 237 -12.38 -21.23 4.17
N PRO A 238 -13.44 -22.02 3.90
CA PRO A 238 -14.58 -22.19 4.81
C PRO A 238 -14.30 -22.96 6.11
N LYS A 239 -13.16 -23.64 6.22
CA LYS A 239 -12.90 -24.63 7.27
C LYS A 239 -11.55 -24.42 7.93
N GLU A 240 -11.44 -24.91 9.16
CA GLU A 240 -10.15 -25.04 9.84
C GLU A 240 -9.14 -25.78 8.97
N LYS A 241 -7.87 -25.40 9.08
CA LYS A 241 -6.74 -25.89 8.30
C LYS A 241 -6.72 -25.45 6.83
N ALA A 242 -7.71 -24.70 6.36
CA ALA A 242 -7.61 -24.04 5.06
C ALA A 242 -6.45 -23.02 5.07
N LYS A 243 -5.76 -22.91 3.94
CA LYS A 243 -4.59 -22.04 3.75
C LYS A 243 -4.80 -21.16 2.53
N LEU A 244 -4.39 -19.90 2.67
CA LEU A 244 -4.25 -18.97 1.57
C LEU A 244 -2.79 -18.50 1.54
N ARG A 245 -2.22 -18.33 0.35
CA ARG A 245 -1.01 -17.51 0.20
C ARG A 245 -1.45 -16.08 -0.01
N TYR A 246 -0.84 -15.14 0.70
CA TYR A 246 -1.00 -13.71 0.47
C TYR A 246 0.37 -13.13 0.11
N THR A 247 0.50 -12.55 -1.08
CA THR A 247 1.71 -11.83 -1.48
C THR A 247 1.43 -10.34 -1.48
N TYR A 248 2.32 -9.57 -0.87
CA TYR A 248 2.33 -8.12 -0.89
C TYR A 248 3.66 -7.63 -1.45
N ASP A 249 3.62 -6.55 -2.22
CA ASP A 249 4.77 -6.01 -2.94
C ASP A 249 5.37 -7.04 -3.92
N PHE A 250 5.09 -6.89 -5.20
CA PHE A 250 5.62 -7.83 -6.21
C PHE A 250 7.10 -7.60 -6.51
N GLY A 251 7.69 -6.47 -6.09
CA GLY A 251 9.13 -6.23 -6.12
C GLY A 251 9.83 -7.00 -5.01
N ASP A 252 9.47 -6.72 -3.76
CA ASP A 252 10.08 -7.36 -2.58
C ASP A 252 9.56 -8.78 -2.30
N ASN A 253 8.41 -9.13 -2.88
CA ASN A 253 7.75 -10.43 -2.82
C ASN A 253 7.51 -10.92 -1.38
N TRP A 254 6.83 -10.10 -0.57
CA TRP A 254 6.46 -10.46 0.80
C TRP A 254 5.36 -11.50 0.82
N GLN A 255 5.74 -12.77 0.97
CA GLN A 255 4.80 -13.89 1.01
C GLN A 255 4.38 -14.24 2.44
N HIS A 256 3.09 -14.46 2.61
CA HIS A 256 2.48 -14.89 3.86
C HIS A 256 1.71 -16.19 3.65
N GLU A 257 1.78 -17.07 4.65
CA GLU A 257 0.78 -18.12 4.82
C GLU A 257 -0.30 -17.61 5.77
N VAL A 258 -1.54 -17.56 5.29
CA VAL A 258 -2.74 -17.29 6.10
C VAL A 258 -3.43 -18.61 6.37
N LEU A 259 -3.36 -19.08 7.62
CA LEU A 259 -3.96 -20.32 8.08
C LEU A 259 -5.24 -20.04 8.85
N VAL A 260 -6.36 -20.67 8.46
CA VAL A 260 -7.57 -20.71 9.28
C VAL A 260 -7.34 -21.69 10.44
N GLU A 261 -7.04 -21.17 11.63
CA GLU A 261 -6.87 -22.01 12.82
C GLU A 261 -8.21 -22.46 13.40
N LYS A 262 -9.19 -21.55 13.48
CA LYS A 262 -10.52 -21.83 14.04
C LYS A 262 -11.61 -21.07 13.29
N VAL A 263 -12.81 -21.66 13.24
CA VAL A 263 -14.05 -20.98 12.84
C VAL A 263 -15.00 -20.96 14.04
N LEU A 264 -15.21 -19.79 14.62
CA LEU A 264 -15.86 -19.61 15.92
C LEU A 264 -17.20 -18.87 15.77
N PRO A 265 -18.17 -19.09 16.66
CA PRO A 265 -19.27 -18.16 16.81
C PRO A 265 -18.72 -16.79 17.29
N PRO A 266 -19.34 -15.66 16.90
CA PRO A 266 -18.95 -14.37 17.47
C PRO A 266 -19.21 -14.31 18.96
N GLU A 267 -18.30 -13.67 19.69
CA GLU A 267 -18.43 -13.45 21.12
C GLU A 267 -19.26 -12.20 21.42
N ALA A 268 -20.16 -12.28 22.40
CA ALA A 268 -21.03 -11.16 22.76
C ALA A 268 -20.21 -10.00 23.33
N GLY A 269 -20.35 -8.81 22.73
CA GLY A 269 -19.66 -7.59 23.16
C GLY A 269 -18.25 -7.41 22.59
N GLN A 270 -17.68 -8.45 21.95
CA GLN A 270 -16.39 -8.34 21.28
C GLN A 270 -16.53 -7.55 19.97
N LYS A 271 -15.63 -6.58 19.75
CA LYS A 271 -15.48 -5.91 18.46
C LYS A 271 -14.45 -6.67 17.61
N TYR A 272 -14.74 -6.82 16.32
CA TYR A 272 -13.85 -7.40 15.33
C TYR A 272 -13.58 -6.39 14.21
N PRO A 273 -12.42 -6.45 13.52
CA PRO A 273 -11.32 -7.40 13.72
C PRO A 273 -10.52 -7.11 15.00
N VAL A 274 -9.84 -8.14 15.52
CA VAL A 274 -8.96 -8.02 16.70
C VAL A 274 -7.74 -8.92 16.56
N CYS A 275 -6.55 -8.40 16.86
CA CYS A 275 -5.31 -9.14 17.01
C CYS A 275 -5.21 -9.66 18.44
N ILE A 276 -5.14 -10.97 18.61
CA ILE A 276 -5.14 -11.63 19.94
C ILE A 276 -3.76 -12.15 20.34
N ALA A 277 -2.84 -12.28 19.39
CA ALA A 277 -1.45 -12.65 19.64
C ALA A 277 -0.58 -12.34 18.42
N GLY A 278 0.74 -12.33 18.63
CA GLY A 278 1.72 -12.16 17.57
C GLY A 278 3.12 -12.23 18.16
N LYS A 279 4.12 -12.16 17.29
CA LYS A 279 5.51 -12.03 17.71
C LYS A 279 6.31 -11.27 16.66
N ARG A 280 7.29 -10.48 17.15
CA ARG A 280 8.29 -9.73 16.37
C ARG A 280 7.68 -8.59 15.54
N ALA A 281 8.48 -7.56 15.33
CA ALA A 281 8.14 -6.49 14.41
C ALA A 281 8.11 -7.03 12.98
N CYS A 282 7.23 -6.51 12.14
CA CYS A 282 7.30 -6.83 10.72
C CYS A 282 8.44 -6.08 10.05
N PRO A 283 8.98 -6.61 8.94
CA PRO A 283 9.93 -5.88 8.13
C PRO A 283 9.40 -4.49 7.76
N PRO A 284 10.23 -3.45 7.82
CA PRO A 284 9.85 -2.15 7.26
C PRO A 284 9.53 -2.26 5.77
N GLU A 285 8.70 -1.34 5.27
CA GLU A 285 8.49 -1.17 3.83
C GLU A 285 9.82 -0.98 3.09
N ASP A 286 9.89 -1.50 1.87
CA ASP A 286 10.99 -1.30 0.93
C ASP A 286 12.39 -1.70 1.44
N VAL A 287 12.48 -2.59 2.44
CA VAL A 287 13.76 -3.08 2.96
C VAL A 287 14.46 -4.06 2.00
N GLY A 288 13.82 -4.43 0.88
CA GLY A 288 14.41 -5.31 -0.15
C GLY A 288 14.06 -6.78 0.06
N GLY A 289 12.82 -7.06 0.45
CA GLY A 289 12.31 -8.41 0.62
C GLY A 289 12.95 -9.19 1.78
N PRO A 290 12.68 -10.51 1.90
CA PRO A 290 13.11 -11.32 3.03
C PRO A 290 14.63 -11.29 3.27
N TRP A 291 15.42 -11.30 2.20
CA TRP A 291 16.88 -11.26 2.30
C TRP A 291 17.39 -9.90 2.79
N GLY A 292 16.87 -8.81 2.23
CA GLY A 292 17.21 -7.46 2.67
C GLY A 292 16.84 -7.21 4.13
N TYR A 293 15.68 -7.73 4.58
CA TYR A 293 15.31 -7.66 5.99
C TYR A 293 16.23 -8.45 6.93
N MET A 294 16.67 -9.65 6.52
CA MET A 294 17.57 -10.45 7.35
C MET A 294 18.91 -9.74 7.54
N GLU A 295 19.47 -9.18 6.46
CA GLU A 295 20.69 -8.36 6.52
C GLU A 295 20.46 -7.10 7.36
N PHE A 296 19.36 -6.39 7.16
CA PHE A 296 18.97 -5.23 7.95
C PHE A 296 18.90 -5.56 9.46
N ALA A 297 18.21 -6.64 9.81
CA ALA A 297 18.01 -7.05 11.21
C ALA A 297 19.32 -7.49 11.89
N GLU A 298 20.28 -8.04 11.13
CA GLU A 298 21.63 -8.32 11.61
C GLU A 298 22.42 -7.02 11.78
N ALA A 299 22.41 -6.17 10.76
CA ALA A 299 23.17 -4.94 10.73
C ALA A 299 22.79 -3.99 11.86
N ILE A 300 21.52 -3.74 12.12
CA ILE A 300 21.09 -2.80 13.18
C ILE A 300 21.46 -3.27 14.60
N ARG A 301 21.79 -4.56 14.79
CA ARG A 301 22.20 -5.13 16.08
C ARG A 301 23.71 -5.15 16.28
N ASP A 302 24.47 -5.04 15.19
CA ASP A 302 25.93 -5.06 15.22
C ASP A 302 26.49 -3.71 14.73
N PRO A 303 26.93 -2.83 15.65
CA PRO A 303 27.58 -1.57 15.29
C PRO A 303 28.84 -1.72 14.41
N GLN A 304 29.40 -2.92 14.29
CA GLN A 304 30.56 -3.20 13.43
C GLN A 304 30.16 -3.70 12.04
N HIS A 305 28.88 -3.97 11.79
CA HIS A 305 28.40 -4.39 10.48
C HIS A 305 28.65 -3.29 9.44
N GLU A 306 29.12 -3.68 8.24
CA GLU A 306 29.52 -2.73 7.19
C GLU A 306 28.39 -1.77 6.76
N ARG A 307 27.14 -2.20 6.91
CA ARG A 307 25.93 -1.42 6.60
C ARG A 307 25.16 -0.90 7.83
N HIS A 308 25.74 -0.97 9.03
CA HIS A 308 25.05 -0.54 10.26
C HIS A 308 24.60 0.92 10.20
N GLU A 309 25.52 1.83 9.83
CA GLU A 309 25.26 3.26 9.73
C GLU A 309 24.21 3.57 8.66
N GLU A 310 24.33 2.93 7.48
CA GLU A 310 23.37 3.07 6.37
C GLU A 310 21.95 2.69 6.81
N PHE A 311 21.78 1.53 7.43
CA PHE A 311 20.47 1.03 7.82
C PHE A 311 19.85 1.77 9.00
N THR A 312 20.69 2.21 9.94
CA THR A 312 20.23 2.99 11.09
C THR A 312 19.86 4.42 10.69
N GLU A 313 20.58 5.03 9.73
CA GLU A 313 20.16 6.31 9.13
C GLU A 313 18.88 6.14 8.31
N TRP A 314 18.74 5.04 7.56
CA TRP A 314 17.58 4.78 6.71
C TRP A 314 16.29 4.57 7.52
N ARG A 315 16.29 3.65 8.49
CA ARG A 315 15.07 3.29 9.23
C ARG A 315 14.88 4.08 10.53
N GLY A 316 15.96 4.56 11.13
CA GLY A 316 15.95 5.02 12.52
C GLY A 316 15.81 3.87 13.51
N GLU A 317 15.33 4.19 14.72
CA GLU A 317 15.15 3.21 15.79
C GLU A 317 14.16 2.11 15.39
N PHE A 318 14.62 0.86 15.47
CA PHE A 318 13.83 -0.32 15.16
C PHE A 318 14.29 -1.50 16.03
N ASP A 319 13.36 -2.14 16.73
CA ASP A 319 13.61 -3.40 17.42
C ASP A 319 12.84 -4.54 16.73
N PRO A 320 13.54 -5.52 16.09
CA PRO A 320 12.89 -6.64 15.43
C PRO A 320 12.07 -7.53 16.37
N GLU A 321 12.32 -7.51 17.69
CA GLU A 321 11.62 -8.38 18.64
C GLU A 321 10.32 -7.79 19.18
N VAL A 322 10.13 -6.47 19.08
CA VAL A 322 8.97 -5.80 19.67
C VAL A 322 7.71 -6.09 18.89
N PHE A 323 6.68 -6.53 19.61
CA PHE A 323 5.32 -6.65 19.09
C PHE A 323 4.33 -6.25 20.18
N ASP A 324 3.45 -5.31 19.86
CA ASP A 324 2.40 -4.83 20.75
C ASP A 324 1.00 -5.08 20.12
N PRO A 325 0.22 -6.04 20.64
CA PRO A 325 -1.13 -6.30 20.15
C PRO A 325 -2.09 -5.13 20.42
N ASP A 326 -1.87 -4.30 21.44
CA ASP A 326 -2.75 -3.18 21.77
C ASP A 326 -2.61 -2.05 20.75
N ALA A 327 -1.37 -1.76 20.32
CA ALA A 327 -1.10 -0.84 19.22
C ALA A 327 -1.76 -1.30 17.90
N VAL A 328 -1.62 -2.59 17.55
CA VAL A 328 -2.31 -3.15 16.38
C VAL A 328 -3.82 -3.02 16.50
N ASN A 329 -4.38 -3.35 17.67
CA ASN A 329 -5.81 -3.26 17.91
C ASN A 329 -6.33 -1.81 17.88
N LEU A 330 -5.50 -0.83 18.24
CA LEU A 330 -5.83 0.58 18.06
C LEU A 330 -5.95 0.94 16.57
N GLY A 331 -4.98 0.54 15.76
CA GLY A 331 -5.01 0.72 14.30
C GLY A 331 -6.24 0.05 13.67
N LEU A 332 -6.53 -1.20 14.04
CA LEU A 332 -7.69 -1.94 13.54
C LEU A 332 -9.02 -1.23 13.88
N ARG A 333 -9.14 -0.67 15.10
CA ARG A 333 -10.32 0.10 15.49
C ARG A 333 -10.44 1.40 14.68
N GLN A 334 -9.35 2.13 14.51
CA GLN A 334 -9.34 3.39 13.76
C GLN A 334 -9.70 3.17 12.29
N PHE A 335 -9.12 2.15 11.66
CA PHE A 335 -9.47 1.73 10.30
C PHE A 335 -10.96 1.41 10.19
N TRP A 336 -11.49 0.59 11.10
CA TRP A 336 -12.87 0.14 11.07
C TRP A 336 -13.89 1.24 11.35
N GLU A 337 -13.59 2.15 12.29
CA GLU A 337 -14.45 3.27 12.66
C GLU A 337 -14.35 4.44 11.65
N GLY A 338 -13.18 4.65 11.03
CA GLY A 338 -12.95 5.63 9.97
C GLY A 338 -13.59 5.23 8.64
N GLY A 339 -13.54 3.94 8.28
CA GLY A 339 -14.14 3.41 7.04
C GLY A 339 -15.67 3.43 7.01
N LEU A 340 -16.32 3.39 8.19
CA LEU A 340 -17.79 3.45 8.32
C LEU A 340 -18.38 4.85 8.09
N ARG A 341 -17.59 5.93 8.25
CA ARG A 341 -18.06 7.31 8.00
C ARG A 341 -17.93 7.77 6.55
N GLY A 342 -17.14 7.08 5.73
CA GLY A 342 -16.86 7.48 4.34
C GLY A 342 -17.60 6.71 3.24
N ARG A 343 -18.40 5.68 3.59
CA ARG A 343 -19.06 4.80 2.61
C ARG A 343 -20.57 4.58 2.89
N GLY A 344 -21.25 5.61 3.40
CA GLY A 344 -22.72 5.65 3.64
C GLY A 344 -23.52 6.27 2.51
#